data_AF-A0A9W9ZDV6-F1
#
_entry.id   AF-A0A9W9ZDV6-F1
#
_cell.length_a   1.000
_cell.length_b   1.000
_cell.length_c   1.000
_cell.angle_alpha   90.00
_cell.angle_beta   90.00
_cell.angle_gamma   90.00
#
_symmetry.space_group_name_H-M   'P 1'
#
loop_
_entity.id
_entity.type
_entity.pdbx_description
1 polymer ?
#
loop_
_entity_poly.entity_id
_entity_poly.type
_entity_poly.pdbx_seq_one_letter_code
_entity_poly.pdbx_strand_id
1 'polypeptide(L)'
;MHFGNKGACENQEDGILLAESAAASDSEKKEEEETLLETIKRANFEEIEIKLTPRAFSKCDSNTLLLSMKVCSFKLRRLADSKGPDEGRFNQLANSVEKFTYCLLDPLSSDQEEREQFGEHFLDDIVDDAIDLDQKKVPKSI
;
A
#
# COMPACT_ATOMS: atom_id res chain seq x y z
N MET A 1 -53.18 -25.69 32.84
CA MET A 1 -51.90 -25.17 33.39
C MET A 1 -50.82 -25.57 32.42
N HIS A 2 -50.57 -24.71 31.43
CA HIS A 2 -49.30 -23.98 31.21
C HIS A 2 -48.12 -24.90 30.84
N PHE A 3 -47.96 -25.10 29.53
CA PHE A 3 -46.67 -25.37 28.91
C PHE A 3 -46.00 -24.02 28.66
N GLY A 4 -44.81 -23.81 29.23
CA GLY A 4 -44.00 -22.61 29.02
C GLY A 4 -42.58 -23.02 28.67
N ASN A 5 -42.34 -23.20 27.37
CA ASN A 5 -41.01 -23.35 26.79
C ASN A 5 -40.48 -21.93 26.49
N LYS A 6 -39.32 -21.55 27.04
CA LYS A 6 -38.56 -20.37 26.60
C LYS A 6 -37.07 -20.68 26.66
N GLY A 7 -36.57 -21.24 25.58
CA GLY A 7 -35.20 -21.05 25.14
C GLY A 7 -35.25 -20.19 23.87
N ALA A 8 -34.66 -19.00 23.92
CA ALA A 8 -34.28 -18.25 22.73
C ALA A 8 -33.00 -17.51 23.09
N CYS A 9 -31.92 -17.89 22.41
CA CYS A 9 -30.65 -17.19 22.42
C CYS A 9 -30.83 -15.90 21.62
N GLU A 10 -30.72 -14.74 22.26
CA GLU A 10 -30.47 -13.47 21.60
C GLU A 10 -28.96 -13.37 21.41
N ASN A 11 -28.47 -13.48 20.17
CA ASN A 11 -27.13 -13.10 19.71
C ASN A 11 -27.12 -13.17 18.16
N GLN A 12 -27.82 -12.27 17.47
CA GLN A 12 -27.79 -12.21 16.00
C GLN A 12 -27.80 -10.77 15.42
N GLU A 13 -27.56 -9.74 16.23
CA GLU A 13 -27.55 -8.34 15.74
C GLU A 13 -26.13 -7.73 15.68
N ASP A 14 -25.17 -8.23 16.47
CA ASP A 14 -23.80 -7.67 16.50
C ASP A 14 -22.93 -8.05 15.29
N GLY A 15 -23.25 -9.14 14.58
CA GLY A 15 -22.46 -9.63 13.44
C GLY A 15 -22.70 -8.88 12.13
N ILE A 16 -23.88 -8.27 11.96
CA ILE A 16 -24.27 -7.59 10.71
C ILE A 16 -23.70 -6.17 10.67
N LEU A 17 -23.69 -5.46 11.81
CA LEU A 17 -23.16 -4.11 11.91
C LEU A 17 -21.65 -4.03 11.66
N LEU A 18 -20.89 -5.05 12.10
CA LEU A 18 -19.45 -5.16 11.87
C LEU A 18 -19.12 -5.39 10.39
N ALA A 19 -19.89 -6.24 9.69
CA ALA A 19 -19.68 -6.54 8.28
C ALA A 19 -19.99 -5.35 7.37
N GLU A 20 -21.05 -4.58 7.66
CA GLU A 20 -21.38 -3.37 6.89
C GLU A 20 -20.34 -2.25 7.08
N SER A 21 -19.79 -2.10 8.30
CA SER A 21 -18.73 -1.12 8.58
C SER A 21 -17.40 -1.48 7.91
N ALA A 22 -17.06 -2.77 7.84
CA ALA A 22 -15.86 -3.26 7.17
C ALA A 22 -15.97 -3.08 5.64
N ALA A 23 -17.13 -3.41 5.06
CA ALA A 23 -17.38 -3.27 3.63
C ALA A 23 -17.38 -1.79 3.17
N ALA A 24 -17.89 -0.86 4.00
CA ALA A 24 -17.78 0.57 3.75
C ALA A 24 -16.32 1.03 3.78
N SER A 25 -15.53 0.55 4.75
CA SER A 25 -14.11 0.91 4.89
C SER A 25 -13.24 0.40 3.75
N ASP A 26 -13.53 -0.78 3.19
CA ASP A 26 -12.78 -1.35 2.06
C ASP A 26 -13.08 -0.60 0.75
N SER A 27 -14.32 -0.11 0.57
CA SER A 27 -14.68 0.74 -0.57
C SER A 27 -13.93 2.07 -0.54
N GLU A 28 -13.84 2.71 0.64
CA GLU A 28 -13.16 4.00 0.82
C GLU A 28 -11.65 3.89 0.55
N LYS A 29 -11.01 2.82 1.02
CA LYS A 29 -9.58 2.58 0.79
C LYS A 29 -9.23 2.40 -0.68
N LYS A 30 -10.08 1.71 -1.44
CA LYS A 30 -9.93 1.55 -2.90
C LYS A 30 -10.06 2.87 -3.64
N GLU A 31 -11.02 3.70 -3.24
CA GLU A 31 -11.21 5.04 -3.83
C GLU A 31 -9.99 5.93 -3.55
N GLU A 32 -9.47 5.93 -2.32
CA GLU A 32 -8.26 6.69 -1.95
C GLU A 32 -7.04 6.24 -2.79
N GLU A 33 -6.86 4.93 -2.96
CA GLU A 33 -5.78 4.38 -3.78
C GLU A 33 -5.93 4.77 -5.25
N GLU A 34 -7.13 4.59 -5.84
CA GLU A 34 -7.39 4.96 -7.23
C GLU A 34 -7.14 6.45 -7.45
N THR A 35 -7.63 7.29 -6.54
CA THR A 35 -7.45 8.74 -6.62
C THR A 35 -5.98 9.13 -6.45
N LEU A 36 -5.19 8.41 -5.66
CA LEU A 36 -3.73 8.62 -5.57
C LEU A 36 -3.04 8.23 -6.88
N LEU A 37 -3.38 7.06 -7.44
CA LEU A 37 -2.80 6.56 -8.67
C LEU A 37 -3.15 7.41 -9.89
N GLU A 38 -4.36 7.98 -9.95
CA GLU A 38 -4.81 8.93 -10.96
C GLU A 38 -4.08 10.28 -10.86
N THR A 39 -3.88 10.82 -9.64
CA THR A 39 -3.06 12.02 -9.44
C THR A 39 -1.65 11.83 -10.01
N ILE A 40 -1.04 10.66 -9.78
CA ILE A 40 0.30 10.37 -10.33
C ILE A 40 0.27 10.25 -11.87
N LYS A 41 -0.77 9.65 -12.45
CA LYS A 41 -0.91 9.53 -13.92
C LYS A 41 -1.00 10.88 -14.62
N ARG A 42 -1.59 11.90 -13.97
CA ARG A 42 -1.69 13.26 -14.51
C ARG A 42 -0.35 13.99 -14.59
N ALA A 43 0.69 13.48 -13.93
CA ALA A 43 2.04 14.03 -13.94
C ALA A 43 2.14 15.51 -13.52
N ASN A 44 1.16 16.03 -12.78
CA ASN A 44 1.23 17.36 -12.17
C ASN A 44 2.05 17.24 -10.88
N PHE A 45 3.24 17.83 -10.86
CA PHE A 45 4.14 17.66 -9.72
C PHE A 45 3.53 18.20 -8.42
N GLU A 46 2.96 19.40 -8.43
CA GLU A 46 2.41 20.05 -7.24
C GLU A 46 1.30 19.22 -6.59
N GLU A 47 0.37 18.68 -7.40
CA GLU A 47 -0.68 17.80 -6.91
C GLU A 47 -0.12 16.50 -6.33
N ILE A 48 0.89 15.92 -6.99
CA ILE A 48 1.54 14.69 -6.54
C ILE A 48 2.27 14.92 -5.22
N GLU A 49 3.05 15.98 -5.09
CA GLU A 49 3.83 16.29 -3.88
C GLU A 49 2.90 16.49 -2.66
N ILE A 50 1.78 17.18 -2.84
CA ILE A 50 0.81 17.41 -1.76
C ILE A 50 0.15 16.10 -1.33
N LYS A 51 -0.22 15.25 -2.30
CA LYS A 51 -1.02 14.06 -2.03
C LYS A 51 -0.18 12.86 -1.61
N LEU A 52 1.04 12.73 -2.13
CA LEU A 52 1.90 11.58 -1.93
C LEU A 52 2.66 11.68 -0.60
N THR A 53 2.00 11.22 0.47
CA THR A 53 2.53 11.23 1.84
C THR A 53 2.56 9.82 2.42
N PRO A 54 3.40 9.52 3.44
CA PRO A 54 3.35 8.26 4.17
C PRO A 54 1.93 7.89 4.64
N ARG A 55 1.18 8.88 5.08
CA ARG A 55 -0.21 8.72 5.53
C ARG A 55 -1.16 8.35 4.39
N ALA A 56 -0.92 8.82 3.17
CA ALA A 56 -1.74 8.44 2.01
C ALA A 56 -1.64 6.93 1.73
N PHE A 57 -0.44 6.34 1.85
CA PHE A 57 -0.28 4.90 1.67
C PHE A 57 -1.06 4.08 2.70
N SER A 58 -1.09 4.52 3.97
CA SER A 58 -1.84 3.83 5.03
C SER A 58 -3.37 3.82 4.84
N LYS A 59 -3.88 4.67 3.95
CA LYS A 59 -5.30 4.76 3.60
C LYS A 59 -5.67 3.93 2.36
N CYS A 60 -4.69 3.32 1.71
CA CYS A 60 -4.93 2.52 0.51
C CYS A 60 -5.33 1.10 0.90
N ASP A 61 -5.94 0.40 -0.05
CA ASP A 61 -6.36 -1.00 0.12
C ASP A 61 -5.15 -1.94 -0.04
N SER A 62 -4.28 -1.64 -1.01
CA SER A 62 -3.02 -2.35 -1.22
C SER A 62 -2.08 -2.22 -0.01
N ASN A 63 -1.28 -3.26 0.19
CA ASN A 63 -0.20 -3.23 1.17
C ASN A 63 0.72 -2.01 0.95
N THR A 64 0.99 -1.26 2.02
CA THR A 64 1.82 -0.04 2.02
C THR A 64 3.19 -0.26 1.37
N LEU A 65 3.85 -1.37 1.67
CA LEU A 65 5.16 -1.71 1.13
C LEU A 65 5.05 -1.87 -0.40
N LEU A 66 4.16 -2.73 -0.86
CA LEU A 66 3.93 -2.97 -2.28
C LEU A 66 3.54 -1.70 -3.05
N LEU A 67 2.62 -0.91 -2.50
CA LEU A 67 2.16 0.31 -3.16
C LEU A 67 3.27 1.36 -3.23
N SER A 68 4.05 1.53 -2.17
CA SER A 68 5.20 2.44 -2.15
C SER A 68 6.26 2.01 -3.18
N MET A 69 6.48 0.71 -3.34
CA MET A 69 7.37 0.13 -4.34
C MET A 69 6.91 0.46 -5.77
N LYS A 70 5.63 0.22 -6.07
CA LYS A 70 5.01 0.51 -7.37
C LYS A 70 5.04 2.01 -7.71
N VAL A 71 4.73 2.86 -6.75
CA VAL A 71 4.75 4.32 -6.96
C VAL A 71 6.17 4.82 -7.19
N CYS A 72 7.14 4.40 -6.37
CA CYS A 72 8.52 4.81 -6.48
C CYS A 72 9.17 4.31 -7.78
N SER A 73 9.31 2.98 -7.93
CA SER A 73 10.10 2.39 -9.01
C SER A 73 9.49 2.56 -10.37
N PHE A 74 8.17 2.43 -10.49
CA PHE A 74 7.54 2.45 -11.81
C PHE A 74 7.02 3.82 -12.19
N LYS A 75 6.33 4.54 -11.30
CA LYS A 75 5.65 5.78 -11.72
C LYS A 75 6.56 7.00 -11.63
N LEU A 76 7.10 7.30 -10.45
CA LEU A 76 7.88 8.52 -10.24
C LEU A 76 9.21 8.50 -11.00
N ARG A 77 9.91 7.36 -11.03
CA ARG A 77 11.14 7.21 -11.82
C ARG A 77 10.89 7.41 -13.31
N ARG A 78 9.81 6.85 -13.88
CA ARG A 78 9.45 7.09 -15.29
C ARG A 78 9.10 8.55 -15.58
N LEU A 79 8.46 9.24 -14.65
CA LEU A 79 8.21 10.68 -14.77
C LEU A 79 9.52 11.47 -14.77
N ALA A 80 10.49 11.10 -13.92
CA ALA A 80 11.83 11.69 -13.96
C ALA A 80 12.56 11.39 -15.28
N ASP A 81 12.53 10.15 -15.76
CA ASP A 81 13.21 9.72 -17.00
C ASP A 81 12.65 10.39 -18.26
N SER A 82 11.43 10.93 -18.21
CA SER A 82 10.82 11.66 -19.32
C SER A 82 11.51 13.01 -19.64
N LYS A 83 12.49 13.44 -18.82
CA LYS A 83 13.29 14.68 -18.98
C LYS A 83 12.46 15.96 -19.14
N GLY A 84 11.33 16.01 -18.43
CA GLY A 84 10.48 17.19 -18.35
C GLY A 84 11.07 18.29 -17.44
N PRO A 85 10.43 19.47 -17.37
CA PRO A 85 10.88 20.58 -16.52
C PRO A 85 11.00 20.22 -15.04
N ASP A 86 10.23 19.22 -14.58
CA ASP A 86 10.21 18.76 -13.19
C ASP A 86 11.06 17.50 -12.94
N GLU A 87 11.91 17.06 -13.88
CA GLU A 87 12.76 15.86 -13.74
C GLU A 87 13.45 15.78 -12.38
N GLY A 88 14.15 16.86 -12.00
CA GLY A 88 14.90 16.90 -10.74
C GLY A 88 14.01 16.76 -9.52
N ARG A 89 12.79 17.32 -9.56
CA ARG A 89 11.81 17.27 -8.47
C ARG A 89 11.20 15.87 -8.36
N PHE A 90 10.82 15.25 -9.49
CA PHE A 90 10.36 13.87 -9.51
C PHE A 90 11.42 12.89 -9.02
N ASN A 91 12.69 13.11 -9.38
CA ASN A 91 13.79 12.28 -8.89
C ASN A 91 13.96 12.42 -7.36
N GLN A 92 13.90 13.64 -6.82
CA GLN A 92 13.93 13.87 -5.37
C GLN A 92 12.76 13.20 -4.65
N LEU A 93 11.54 13.32 -5.19
CA LEU A 93 10.36 12.70 -4.61
C LEU A 93 10.46 11.16 -4.67
N ALA A 94 10.92 10.60 -5.79
CA ALA A 94 11.18 9.16 -5.92
C ALA A 94 12.18 8.68 -4.84
N ASN A 95 13.30 9.38 -4.65
CA ASN A 95 14.27 9.05 -3.61
C ASN A 95 13.67 9.13 -2.19
N SER A 96 12.74 10.05 -1.95
CA SER A 96 12.03 10.18 -0.66
C SER A 96 11.12 8.97 -0.41
N VAL A 97 10.34 8.56 -1.40
CA VAL A 97 9.49 7.36 -1.31
C VAL A 97 10.35 6.10 -1.17
N GLU A 98 11.46 5.99 -1.90
CA GLU A 98 12.40 4.86 -1.79
C GLU A 98 12.93 4.72 -0.36
N LYS A 99 13.34 5.83 0.27
CA LYS A 99 13.76 5.83 1.70
C LYS A 99 12.66 5.37 2.63
N PHE A 100 11.44 5.84 2.42
CA PHE A 100 10.28 5.38 3.18
C PHE A 100 10.05 3.86 3.02
N THR A 101 10.13 3.35 1.79
CA THR A 101 10.05 1.91 1.51
C THR A 101 11.16 1.13 2.21
N TYR A 102 12.40 1.64 2.24
CA TYR A 102 13.48 1.00 3.01
C TYR A 102 13.17 0.95 4.51
N CYS A 103 12.59 2.00 5.09
CA CYS A 103 12.16 1.98 6.50
C CYS A 103 11.08 0.93 6.80
N LEU A 104 10.31 0.49 5.80
CA LEU A 104 9.36 -0.62 5.93
C LEU A 104 10.04 -1.99 5.80
N LEU A 105 11.16 -2.09 5.07
CA LEU A 105 11.92 -3.32 4.88
C LEU A 105 12.94 -3.58 6.00
N ASP A 106 13.51 -2.54 6.59
CA ASP A 106 14.56 -2.64 7.62
C ASP A 106 14.16 -3.55 8.80
N PRO A 107 12.94 -3.44 9.37
CA PRO A 107 12.51 -4.30 10.46
C PRO A 107 12.37 -5.77 10.01
N LEU A 108 11.81 -5.99 8.81
CA LEU A 108 11.70 -7.31 8.17
C LEU A 108 13.07 -7.95 7.86
N SER A 109 14.11 -7.15 7.67
CA SER A 109 15.45 -7.68 7.37
C SER A 109 16.21 -8.12 8.61
N SER A 110 15.85 -7.59 9.78
CA SER A 110 16.62 -7.73 11.02
C SER A 110 15.96 -8.66 12.04
N ASP A 111 14.64 -8.86 11.96
CA ASP A 111 13.89 -9.65 12.93
C ASP A 111 13.11 -10.81 12.25
N GLN A 112 13.15 -11.99 12.86
CA GLN A 112 12.42 -13.17 12.35
C GLN A 112 10.95 -13.17 12.78
N GLU A 113 10.65 -12.74 14.00
CA GLU A 113 9.30 -12.64 14.52
C GLU A 113 8.49 -11.59 13.75
N GLU A 114 9.10 -10.44 13.43
CA GLU A 114 8.43 -9.42 12.60
C GLU A 114 8.16 -9.91 11.18
N ARG A 115 9.04 -10.73 10.59
CA ARG A 115 8.78 -11.36 9.28
C ARG A 115 7.62 -12.35 9.33
N GLU A 116 7.59 -13.20 10.35
CA GLU A 116 6.51 -14.18 10.54
C GLU A 116 5.16 -13.47 10.77
N GLN A 117 5.14 -12.36 11.52
CA GLN A 117 3.95 -11.52 11.71
C GLN A 117 3.51 -10.78 10.43
N PHE A 118 4.46 -10.43 9.54
CA PHE A 118 4.15 -9.81 8.25
C PHE A 118 3.47 -10.80 7.27
N GLY A 119 3.59 -12.10 7.54
CA GLY A 119 2.93 -13.18 6.83
C GLY A 119 3.85 -13.86 5.81
N GLU A 120 4.18 -15.13 6.06
CA GLU A 120 5.05 -15.94 5.18
C GLU A 120 4.52 -16.01 3.74
N HIS A 121 3.20 -16.04 3.54
CA HIS A 121 2.60 -16.09 2.20
C HIS A 121 2.53 -14.74 1.48
N PHE A 122 2.52 -13.62 2.20
CA PHE A 122 2.41 -12.29 1.60
C PHE A 122 3.76 -11.71 1.18
N LEU A 123 4.84 -12.18 1.81
CA LEU A 123 6.19 -11.77 1.45
C LEU A 123 6.61 -12.26 0.06
N ASP A 124 6.23 -13.48 -0.33
CA ASP A 124 6.55 -14.04 -1.64
C ASP A 124 5.92 -13.19 -2.77
N ASP A 125 4.63 -12.84 -2.66
CA ASP A 125 3.93 -11.99 -3.64
C ASP A 125 4.58 -10.60 -3.75
N ILE A 126 4.99 -10.01 -2.62
CA ILE A 126 5.67 -8.70 -2.61
C ILE A 126 7.06 -8.79 -3.24
N VAL A 127 7.79 -9.89 -3.01
CA VAL A 127 9.12 -10.11 -3.59
C VAL A 127 9.02 -10.31 -5.10
N ASP A 128 8.02 -11.05 -5.58
CA ASP A 128 7.77 -11.24 -7.01
C ASP A 128 7.41 -9.91 -7.68
N ASP A 129 6.50 -9.13 -7.10
CA ASP A 129 6.17 -7.79 -7.59
C ASP A 129 7.40 -6.86 -7.57
N ALA A 130 8.26 -6.94 -6.55
CA ALA A 130 9.47 -6.13 -6.48
C ALA A 130 10.49 -6.50 -7.58
N ILE A 131 10.55 -7.78 -7.97
CA ILE A 131 11.34 -8.24 -9.11
C ILE A 131 10.76 -7.68 -10.41
N ASP A 132 9.46 -7.80 -10.62
CA ASP A 132 8.76 -7.31 -11.82
C ASP A 132 8.87 -5.78 -11.99
N LEU A 133 8.96 -5.07 -10.87
CA LEU A 133 9.11 -3.61 -10.84
C LEU A 133 10.58 -3.15 -10.97
N ASP A 134 11.52 -4.06 -11.28
CA ASP A 134 12.95 -3.78 -11.42
C ASP A 134 13.54 -3.03 -10.21
N GLN A 135 13.05 -3.32 -9.00
CA GLN A 135 13.50 -2.63 -7.78
C GLN A 135 14.96 -2.92 -7.41
N LYS A 136 15.59 -3.91 -8.02
CA LYS A 136 16.98 -4.28 -7.72
C LYS A 136 17.97 -3.41 -8.51
N LYS A 137 18.93 -2.83 -7.78
CA LYS A 137 20.28 -2.62 -8.32
C LYS A 137 21.04 -3.95 -8.28
N VAL A 138 20.65 -4.94 -9.09
CA VAL A 138 21.54 -6.10 -9.26
C VAL A 138 22.72 -5.61 -10.10
N PRO A 139 23.98 -5.64 -9.61
CA PRO A 139 25.10 -5.46 -10.50
C PRO A 139 24.98 -6.53 -11.58
N LYS A 140 24.87 -6.12 -12.85
CA LYS A 140 24.99 -7.05 -13.98
C LYS A 140 26.34 -7.75 -13.78
N SER A 141 26.31 -9.06 -13.49
CA SER A 141 27.54 -9.84 -13.58
C SER A 141 28.08 -9.68 -14.99
N ILE A 142 29.33 -9.20 -15.06
CA ILE A 142 30.13 -9.02 -16.28
C ILE A 142 30.61 -10.40 -16.74
#